data_AF-A0A939GR93-F1
#
_entry.id   AF-A0A939GR93-F1
#
_cell.length_a   1.000
_cell.length_b   1.000
_cell.length_c   1.000
_cell.angle_alpha   90.00
_cell.angle_beta   90.00
_cell.angle_gamma   90.00
#
_symmetry.space_group_name_H-M   'P 1'
#
loop_
_entity.id
_entity.type
_entity.pdbx_description
1 polymer ?
#
loop_
_entity_poly.entity_id
_entity_poly.type
_entity_poly.pdbx_seq_one_letter_code
_entity_poly.pdbx_strand_id
1 'polypeptide(L)'
;MEANQIIQAFTEVVRNQDYVFSDVSLDAITELQKTIAGIETEPPEVVAEAIRQWYLDYEKVRNAVFLEEREREIGRVPRTKPENEENTVENRYRLLQKDVEKLKEKKTPAQNP
;
A
#
# COMPACT_ATOMS: atom_id res chain seq x y z
N MET A 1 -4.48 2.19 15.40
CA MET A 1 -4.87 2.12 13.97
C MET A 1 -5.85 0.99 13.78
N GLU A 2 -7.04 1.32 13.29
CA GLU A 2 -8.04 0.36 12.84
C GLU A 2 -7.57 -0.38 11.59
N ALA A 3 -8.09 -1.58 11.37
CA ALA A 3 -7.67 -2.45 10.27
C ALA A 3 -7.79 -1.77 8.89
N ASN A 4 -8.94 -1.13 8.63
CA ASN A 4 -9.19 -0.40 7.38
C ASN A 4 -8.24 0.78 7.18
N GLN A 5 -7.86 1.48 8.25
CA GLN A 5 -6.91 2.59 8.17
C GLN A 5 -5.52 2.10 7.78
N ILE A 6 -5.08 0.96 8.33
CA ILE A 6 -3.78 0.35 8.01
C ILE A 6 -3.72 -0.05 6.54
N ILE A 7 -4.73 -0.77 6.05
CA ILE A 7 -4.80 -1.22 4.67
C ILE A 7 -4.76 -0.02 3.72
N GLN A 8 -5.53 1.03 4.03
CA GLN A 8 -5.61 2.22 3.20
C GLN A 8 -4.32 3.06 3.25
N ALA A 9 -3.71 3.23 4.42
CA ALA A 9 -2.43 3.95 4.55
C ALA A 9 -1.31 3.21 3.83
N PHE A 10 -1.24 1.88 3.98
CA PHE A 10 -0.29 1.05 3.24
C PHE A 10 -0.46 1.17 1.73
N THR A 11 -1.70 1.16 1.25
CA THR A 11 -2.02 1.37 -0.17
C THR A 11 -1.52 2.73 -0.66
N GLU A 12 -1.72 3.81 0.10
CA GLU A 12 -1.21 5.14 -0.26
C GLU A 12 0.32 5.20 -0.29
N VAL A 13 1.00 4.55 0.66
CA VAL A 13 2.47 4.47 0.67
C VAL A 13 2.97 3.74 -0.57
N VAL A 14 2.38 2.59 -0.92
CA VAL A 14 2.74 1.85 -2.13
C VAL A 14 2.52 2.67 -3.39
N ARG A 15 1.44 3.45 -3.46
CA ARG A 15 1.06 4.26 -4.62
C ARG A 15 1.93 5.50 -4.80
N ASN A 16 2.22 6.21 -3.71
CA ASN A 16 2.73 7.59 -3.77
C ASN A 16 4.15 7.74 -3.21
N GLN A 17 4.68 6.74 -2.50
CA GLN A 17 5.94 6.85 -1.77
C GLN A 17 6.94 5.75 -2.15
N ASP A 18 7.19 5.56 -3.46
CA ASP A 18 8.08 4.53 -4.00
C ASP A 18 9.53 4.59 -3.47
N TYR A 19 9.94 5.77 -2.99
CA TYR A 19 11.26 6.04 -2.41
C TYR A 19 11.48 5.37 -1.05
N VAL A 20 10.42 4.94 -0.35
CA VAL A 20 10.54 4.25 0.95
C VAL A 20 10.82 2.76 0.78
N PHE A 21 10.60 2.21 -0.42
CA PHE A 21 10.86 0.82 -0.76
C PHE A 21 12.27 0.65 -1.33
N SER A 22 13.08 -0.16 -0.65
CA SER A 22 14.33 -0.72 -1.18
C SER A 22 14.06 -1.90 -2.11
N ASP A 23 15.06 -2.32 -2.90
CA ASP A 23 14.94 -3.50 -3.78
C ASP A 23 14.50 -4.76 -3.02
N VAL A 24 15.08 -4.99 -1.83
CA VAL A 24 14.69 -6.11 -0.95
C VAL A 24 13.21 -6.04 -0.54
N SER A 25 12.71 -4.86 -0.18
CA SER A 25 11.31 -4.69 0.17
C SER A 25 10.37 -4.79 -1.04
N LEU A 26 10.85 -4.47 -2.24
CA LEU A 26 10.09 -4.62 -3.49
C LEU A 26 9.94 -6.09 -3.89
N ASP A 27 10.94 -6.93 -3.65
CA ASP A 27 10.78 -8.37 -3.83
C ASP A 27 9.83 -8.94 -2.78
N ALA A 28 10.04 -8.59 -1.50
CA ALA A 28 9.24 -9.10 -0.40
C ALA A 28 7.77 -8.65 -0.42
N ILE A 29 7.46 -7.48 -1.00
CA ILE A 29 6.06 -7.02 -1.12
C ILE A 29 5.28 -7.92 -2.09
N THR A 30 5.96 -8.57 -3.04
CA THR A 30 5.32 -9.52 -3.96
C THR A 30 4.88 -10.79 -3.21
N GLU A 31 5.64 -11.22 -2.20
CA GLU A 31 5.24 -12.32 -1.31
C GLU A 31 4.08 -11.91 -0.42
N LEU A 32 4.11 -10.69 0.13
CA LEU A 32 2.97 -10.13 0.88
C LEU A 32 1.69 -10.11 0.03
N GLN A 33 1.77 -9.73 -1.24
CA GLN A 33 0.61 -9.72 -2.13
C GLN A 33 -0.02 -11.10 -2.30
N LYS A 34 0.81 -12.16 -2.41
CA LYS A 34 0.32 -13.54 -2.48
C LYS A 34 -0.36 -13.95 -1.17
N THR A 35 0.25 -13.61 -0.03
CA THR A 35 -0.33 -13.85 1.28
C THR A 35 -1.68 -13.17 1.41
N ILE A 36 -1.78 -11.88 1.07
CA ILE A 36 -3.02 -11.10 1.11
C ILE A 36 -4.08 -11.68 0.17
N ALA A 37 -3.72 -12.10 -1.04
CA ALA A 37 -4.66 -12.75 -1.97
C ALA A 37 -5.22 -14.06 -1.40
N GLY A 38 -4.41 -14.82 -0.66
CA GLY A 38 -4.87 -16.05 0.02
C GLY A 38 -5.83 -15.81 1.19
N ILE A 39 -5.89 -14.58 1.72
CA ILE A 39 -6.74 -14.17 2.85
C ILE A 39 -7.70 -13.04 2.45
N GLU A 40 -7.95 -12.81 1.16
CA GLU A 40 -8.75 -11.65 0.72
C GLU A 40 -10.22 -11.75 1.14
N THR A 41 -10.71 -12.97 1.37
CA THR A 41 -12.06 -13.25 1.88
C THR A 41 -12.15 -13.17 3.40
N GLU A 42 -11.01 -13.10 4.08
CA GLU A 42 -10.94 -12.98 5.53
C GLU A 42 -11.30 -11.56 5.97
N PRO A 43 -11.71 -11.38 7.24
CA PRO A 43 -12.01 -10.06 7.77
C PRO A 43 -10.79 -9.11 7.67
N PRO A 44 -11.02 -7.80 7.53
CA PRO A 44 -9.97 -6.81 7.30
C PRO A 44 -8.90 -6.79 8.40
N GLU A 45 -9.23 -7.22 9.61
CA GLU A 45 -8.31 -7.41 10.72
C GLU A 45 -7.17 -8.36 10.40
N VAL A 46 -7.47 -9.46 9.68
CA VAL A 46 -6.48 -10.48 9.29
C VAL A 46 -5.54 -9.93 8.21
N VAL A 47 -6.09 -9.19 7.24
CA VAL A 47 -5.31 -8.51 6.21
C VAL A 47 -4.41 -7.44 6.82
N ALA A 48 -4.95 -6.62 7.73
CA ALA A 48 -4.19 -5.60 8.43
C ALA A 48 -3.10 -6.20 9.32
N GLU A 49 -3.33 -7.37 9.91
CA GLU A 49 -2.31 -8.10 10.66
C GLU A 49 -1.18 -8.61 9.75
N ALA A 50 -1.50 -9.18 8.59
CA ALA A 50 -0.49 -9.60 7.63
C ALA A 50 0.39 -8.43 7.17
N ILE A 51 -0.21 -7.27 6.88
CA ILE A 51 0.51 -6.03 6.54
C ILE A 51 1.37 -5.57 7.72
N ARG A 52 0.82 -5.59 8.95
CA ARG A 52 1.54 -5.23 10.18
C ARG A 52 2.78 -6.07 10.36
N GLN A 53 2.64 -7.40 10.30
CA GLN A 53 3.75 -8.32 10.47
C GLN A 53 4.83 -8.07 9.41
N TRP A 54 4.42 -7.89 8.15
CA TRP A 54 5.37 -7.66 7.07
C TRP A 54 6.17 -6.38 7.22
N TYR A 55 5.53 -5.23 7.51
CA TYR A 55 6.28 -3.97 7.58
C TYR A 55 7.17 -3.86 8.82
N LEU A 56 7.07 -4.76 9.80
CA LEU A 56 7.98 -4.77 10.95
C LEU A 56 9.44 -4.97 10.51
N ASP A 57 9.65 -5.75 9.45
CA ASP A 57 10.95 -6.00 8.85
C ASP A 57 11.42 -4.83 7.96
N TYR A 58 10.51 -3.90 7.62
CA TYR A 58 10.77 -2.78 6.70
C TYR A 58 10.47 -1.44 7.38
N GLU A 59 11.34 -1.03 8.30
CA GLU A 59 11.17 0.16 9.13
C GLU A 59 10.83 1.44 8.34
N LYS A 60 11.44 1.66 7.17
CA LYS A 60 11.13 2.82 6.32
C LYS A 60 9.68 2.81 5.84
N VAL A 61 9.18 1.65 5.43
CA VAL A 61 7.80 1.46 4.98
C VAL A 61 6.85 1.60 6.18
N ARG A 62 7.17 0.97 7.31
CA ARG A 62 6.43 1.14 8.57
C ARG A 62 6.25 2.61 8.93
N ASN A 63 7.34 3.37 8.96
CA ASN A 63 7.32 4.77 9.34
C ASN A 63 6.48 5.60 8.35
N ALA A 64 6.54 5.29 7.06
CA ALA A 64 5.70 5.93 6.04
C ALA A 64 4.20 5.64 6.24
N VAL A 65 3.85 4.40 6.59
CA VAL A 65 2.45 4.00 6.89
C VAL A 65 1.92 4.75 8.10
N PHE A 66 2.72 4.84 9.17
CA PHE A 66 2.34 5.61 10.36
C PHE A 66 2.21 7.11 10.07
N LEU A 67 3.09 7.67 9.24
CA LEU A 67 3.01 9.08 8.84
C LEU A 67 1.77 9.37 8.00
N GLU A 68 1.45 8.51 7.02
CA GLU A 68 0.22 8.62 6.22
C GLU A 68 -1.04 8.60 7.08
N GLU A 69 -1.08 7.69 8.03
CA GLU A 69 -2.21 7.55 8.93
C GLU A 69 -2.34 8.78 9.84
N ARG A 70 -1.24 9.19 10.46
CA ARG A 70 -1.20 10.41 11.29
C ARG A 70 -1.62 11.65 10.49
N GLU A 71 -1.12 11.82 9.27
CA GLU A 71 -1.53 12.96 8.42
C GLU A 71 -3.03 12.98 8.15
N ARG A 72 -3.69 11.82 8.07
CA ARG A 72 -5.14 11.73 7.90
C ARG A 72 -5.90 12.07 9.17
N GLU A 73 -5.47 11.57 10.33
CA GLU A 73 -6.11 11.87 11.62
C GLU A 73 -6.06 13.36 11.96
N ILE A 74 -4.94 14.03 11.66
CA ILE A 74 -4.77 15.46 11.96
C ILE A 74 -5.41 16.36 10.87
N GLY A 75 -6.01 15.77 9.84
CA GLY A 75 -6.57 16.49 8.69
C GLY A 75 -5.47 16.95 7.73
N ARG A 76 -5.32 16.22 6.62
CA ARG A 76 -4.40 16.60 5.53
C ARG A 76 -4.72 17.98 4.99
N VAL A 77 -3.72 18.85 4.91
CA VAL A 77 -3.73 19.98 3.97
C VAL A 77 -3.80 19.36 2.56
N PRO A 78 -4.90 19.54 1.80
CA PRO A 78 -5.15 18.72 0.63
C PRO A 78 -4.15 19.05 -0.49
N ARG A 79 -3.33 18.07 -0.89
CA ARG A 79 -2.71 18.06 -2.22
C ARG A 79 -3.71 17.47 -3.22
N THR A 80 -4.54 18.37 -3.76
CA THR A 80 -5.34 18.26 -4.99
C THR A 80 -6.24 17.02 -5.21
N LYS A 81 -7.52 17.27 -4.88
CA LYS A 81 -8.81 16.86 -5.47
C LYS A 81 -9.44 15.48 -5.18
N PRO A 82 -10.80 15.46 -5.05
CA PRO A 82 -11.57 14.35 -4.50
C PRO A 82 -12.24 13.54 -5.62
N GLU A 83 -12.18 12.21 -5.56
CA GLU A 83 -13.05 11.39 -6.38
C GLU A 83 -13.90 10.48 -5.49
N ASN A 84 -15.19 10.82 -5.52
CA ASN A 84 -16.31 10.22 -4.83
C ASN A 84 -16.68 8.93 -5.57
N GLU A 85 -15.76 7.97 -5.63
CA GLU A 85 -16.06 6.62 -6.13
C GLU A 85 -16.47 5.74 -4.95
N GLU A 86 -17.60 5.06 -5.11
CA GLU A 86 -18.16 4.13 -4.14
C GLU A 86 -17.07 3.14 -3.69
N ASN A 87 -16.64 3.33 -2.43
CA ASN A 87 -15.36 2.88 -1.92
C ASN A 87 -15.49 1.47 -1.32
N THR A 88 -15.98 0.52 -2.12
CA THR A 88 -16.01 -0.89 -1.74
C THR A 88 -14.60 -1.49 -1.84
N VAL A 89 -14.31 -2.49 -0.99
CA VAL A 89 -13.01 -3.16 -0.89
C VAL A 89 -12.52 -3.69 -2.25
N GLU A 90 -13.47 -4.19 -3.05
CA GLU A 90 -13.21 -4.74 -4.39
C GLU A 90 -12.66 -3.70 -5.38
N ASN A 91 -13.17 -2.46 -5.33
CA ASN A 91 -12.67 -1.37 -6.17
C ASN A 91 -11.26 -0.93 -5.77
N ARG A 92 -10.98 -0.90 -4.46
CA ARG A 92 -9.65 -0.51 -3.92
C ARG A 92 -8.57 -1.50 -4.33
N TYR A 93 -8.88 -2.79 -4.35
CA TYR A 93 -7.91 -3.83 -4.71
C TYR A 93 -7.50 -3.74 -6.18
N ARG A 94 -8.45 -3.54 -7.10
CA ARG A 94 -8.14 -3.34 -8.53
C ARG A 94 -7.31 -2.08 -8.78
N LEU A 95 -7.55 -1.01 -8.01
CA LEU A 95 -6.74 0.20 -8.06
C LEU A 95 -5.30 -0.07 -7.57
N LEU A 96 -5.15 -0.78 -6.45
CA LEU A 96 -3.83 -1.15 -5.91
C LEU A 96 -3.02 -2.00 -6.90
N GLN A 97 -3.63 -2.99 -7.54
CA GLN A 97 -2.95 -3.81 -8.56
C GLN A 97 -2.41 -2.94 -9.71
N LYS A 98 -3.23 -2.04 -10.25
CA LYS A 98 -2.83 -1.12 -11.32
C LYS A 98 -1.70 -0.19 -10.92
N ASP A 99 -1.74 0.33 -9.69
CA ASP A 99 -0.71 1.26 -9.22
C ASP A 99 0.63 0.56 -8.97
N VAL A 100 0.61 -0.70 -8.49
CA VAL A 100 1.82 -1.52 -8.35
C VAL A 100 2.43 -1.85 -9.72
N GLU A 101 1.60 -2.16 -10.71
CA GLU A 101 2.08 -2.45 -12.07
C GLU A 101 2.81 -1.24 -12.68
N LYS A 102 2.22 -0.05 -12.55
CA LYS A 102 2.86 1.22 -12.97
C LYS A 102 4.15 1.52 -12.22
N LEU A 103 4.22 1.16 -10.94
CA LEU A 103 5.44 1.32 -10.14
C LEU A 103 6.58 0.46 -10.70
N LYS A 104 6.26 -0.79 -11.06
CA LYS A 104 7.21 -1.74 -11.66
C LYS A 104 7.66 -1.28 -13.05
N GLU A 105 6.75 -0.76 -13.87
CA GLU A 105 7.11 -0.18 -15.17
C GLU A 105 8.03 1.04 -15.04
N LYS A 106 7.80 1.90 -14.04
CA LYS A 106 8.65 3.08 -13.79
C LYS A 106 10.05 2.72 -13.28
N LYS A 107 10.16 1.64 -12.49
CA LYS A 107 11.45 1.19 -11.93
C LYS A 107 12.20 0.18 -12.80
N THR A 108 11.55 -0.42 -13.79
CA THR A 108 12.25 -1.20 -14.81
C THR A 108 12.80 -0.23 -15.85
N PRO A 109 14.13 -0.01 -15.95
CA PRO A 109 14.65 0.80 -17.05
C PRO A 109 14.27 0.10 -18.36
N ALA A 110 13.71 0.87 -19.29
CA ALA A 110 13.54 0.43 -20.66
C ALA A 110 14.90 -0.06 -21.17
N GLN A 111 15.11 -1.38 -21.16
CA GLN A 111 16.13 -2.03 -21.98
C GLN A 111 15.63 -1.92 -23.40
N ASN A 112 15.94 -0.79 -24.03
CA ASN A 112 15.85 -0.67 -25.47
C ASN A 112 17.02 -1.48 -26.09
N PRO A 113 16.76 -2.35 -27.08
CA PRO A 113 17.78 -3.12 -27.78
C PRO A 113 18.74 -2.25 -28.62
#